data_AF-A0A2M9M4G7-F1
#
_entry.id   AF-A0A2M9M4G7-F1
#
_cell.length_a   1.000
_cell.length_b   1.000
_cell.length_c   1.000
_cell.angle_alpha   90.00
_cell.angle_beta   90.00
_cell.angle_gamma   90.00
#
_symmetry.space_group_name_H-M   'P 1'
#
loop_
_entity.id
_entity.type
_entity.pdbx_description
1 polymer ?
#
loop_
_entity_poly.entity_id
_entity_poly.type
_entity_poly.pdbx_seq_one_letter_code
_entity_poly.pdbx_strand_id
1 'polypeptide(L)' 'MNVLALAKGFVRFWYAFLIGDDWKIAVSVVAVLLVGVVAVLAGAAPGGLLAALLGLLLMGGFAVALLLDVGRRGRR' A
#
# COMPACT_ATOMS: atom_id res chain seq x y z
N MET A 1 -8.00 19.85 8.16
CA MET A 1 -8.46 18.82 7.19
C MET A 1 -9.82 18.32 7.67
N ASN A 2 -10.88 18.47 6.88
CA ASN A 2 -12.22 18.04 7.31
C ASN A 2 -12.38 16.53 7.12
N VAL A 3 -13.06 15.86 8.05
CA VAL A 3 -13.27 14.40 8.04
C VAL A 3 -13.89 13.92 6.72
N LEU A 4 -14.79 14.70 6.14
CA LEU A 4 -15.39 14.46 4.82
C LEU A 4 -14.36 14.38 3.69
N ALA A 5 -13.27 15.16 3.75
CA ALA A 5 -12.20 15.13 2.77
C ALA A 5 -11.35 13.85 2.89
N LEU A 6 -11.10 13.38 4.12
CA LEU A 6 -10.46 12.08 4.35
C LEU A 6 -11.33 10.93 3.83
N ALA A 7 -12.62 10.93 4.17
CA ALA A 7 -13.56 9.90 3.73
C ALA A 7 -13.66 9.84 2.20
N LYS A 8 -13.75 11.01 1.53
CA LYS A 8 -13.76 11.10 0.07
C LYS A 8 -12.45 10.60 -0.55
N GLY A 9 -11.31 10.93 0.06
CA GLY A 9 -10.00 10.41 -0.35
C GLY A 9 -9.90 8.89 -0.21
N PHE A 10 -10.39 8.35 0.92
CA PHE A 10 -10.42 6.92 1.21
C PHE A 10 -11.29 6.14 0.23
N VAL A 11 -12.52 6.61 -0.04
CA VAL A 11 -13.41 5.95 -1.03
C VAL A 11 -12.82 6.03 -2.44
N ARG A 12 -12.22 7.17 -2.81
CA ARG A 12 -11.58 7.32 -4.12
C ARG A 12 -10.34 6.43 -4.25
N PHE A 13 -9.60 6.22 -3.17
CA PHE A 13 -8.50 5.26 -3.10
C PHE A 13 -9.01 3.83 -3.33
N TRP A 14 -10.04 3.38 -2.59
CA TRP A 14 -10.62 2.05 -2.79
C TRP A 14 -11.15 1.85 -4.20
N TYR A 15 -11.79 2.86 -4.79
CA TYR A 15 -12.24 2.80 -6.17
C TYR A 15 -11.07 2.67 -7.16
N ALA A 16 -10.01 3.48 -7.01
CA ALA A 16 -8.81 3.40 -7.85
C ALA A 16 -8.05 2.08 -7.68
N PHE A 17 -8.05 1.52 -6.46
CA PHE A 17 -7.39 0.27 -6.11
C PHE A 17 -8.14 -0.95 -6.64
N LEU A 18 -9.47 -0.97 -6.52
CA LEU A 18 -10.29 -2.15 -6.84
C LEU A 18 -10.80 -2.15 -8.28
N ILE A 19 -11.02 -0.97 -8.88
CA ILE A 19 -11.68 -0.81 -10.18
C ILE A 19 -10.81 -0.01 -11.17
N GLY A 20 -10.01 0.95 -10.69
CA GLY A 20 -9.47 2.06 -11.50
C GLY A 20 -8.05 1.97 -12.06
N ASP A 21 -7.39 0.81 -12.05
CA ASP A 21 -6.11 0.59 -12.75
C ASP A 21 -4.92 1.48 -12.31
N ASP A 22 -4.69 1.64 -11.00
CA ASP A 22 -3.39 2.10 -10.50
C ASP A 22 -2.49 0.90 -10.19
N TRP A 23 -2.01 0.25 -11.26
CA TRP A 23 -1.19 -0.96 -11.20
C TRP A 23 0.02 -0.84 -10.26
N LYS A 24 0.56 0.38 -10.08
CA LYS A 24 1.70 0.64 -9.18
C LYS A 24 1.36 0.37 -7.72
N ILE A 25 0.16 0.76 -7.30
CA ILE A 25 -0.31 0.53 -5.93
C ILE A 25 -0.62 -0.96 -5.75
N ALA A 26 -1.31 -1.57 -6.71
CA ALA A 26 -1.58 -3.00 -6.69
C ALA A 26 -0.28 -3.83 -6.58
N VAL A 27 0.73 -3.52 -7.40
CA VAL A 27 2.05 -4.17 -7.35
C VAL A 27 2.72 -3.97 -6.00
N SER A 28 2.63 -2.78 -5.38
CA SER A 28 3.21 -2.54 -4.06
C SER A 28 2.60 -3.45 -2.98
N VAL A 29 1.28 -3.61 -2.99
CA VAL A 29 0.57 -4.47 -2.02
C VAL A 29 0.92 -5.93 -2.26
N VAL A 30 0.85 -6.39 -3.51
CA VAL A 30 1.16 -7.77 -3.87
C VAL A 30 2.62 -8.12 -3.53
N ALA A 31 3.56 -7.21 -3.76
CA ALA A 31 4.97 -7.43 -3.42
C ALA A 31 5.16 -7.64 -1.91
N VAL A 32 4.53 -6.83 -1.07
CA VAL A 32 4.61 -6.99 0.39
C VAL A 32 3.98 -8.29 0.85
N LEU A 33 2.87 -8.70 0.25
CA LEU A 33 2.24 -9.98 0.55
C LEU A 33 3.13 -11.17 0.17
N LEU A 34 3.78 -11.12 -1.01
CA LEU A 34 4.73 -12.16 -1.42
C LEU A 34 5.93 -12.25 -0.48
N VAL A 35 6.50 -11.11 -0.07
CA VAL A 35 7.56 -11.07 0.95
C VAL A 35 7.09 -11.71 2.25
N GLY A 36 5.87 -11.39 2.69
CA GLY A 36 5.28 -11.99 3.88
C GLY A 36 5.11 -13.50 3.79
N VAL A 37 4.59 -14.01 2.67
CA VAL A 37 4.45 -15.45 2.43
C VAL A 37 5.81 -16.15 2.51
N VAL A 38 6.82 -15.63 1.80
CA VAL A 38 8.17 -16.20 1.81
C VAL A 38 8.77 -16.18 3.23
N ALA A 39 8.61 -15.08 3.96
CA ALA A 39 9.14 -14.95 5.32
C ALA A 39 8.46 -15.90 6.33
N VAL A 40 7.15 -16.12 6.19
CA VAL A 40 6.41 -17.10 7.00
C VAL A 40 6.88 -18.51 6.69
N LEU A 41 6.99 -18.88 5.41
CA LEU A 41 7.43 -20.20 4.99
C LEU A 41 8.88 -20.49 5.42
N ALA A 42 9.74 -19.47 5.45
CA ALA A 42 11.12 -19.58 5.91
C ALA A 42 11.27 -19.56 7.44
N GLY A 43 10.19 -19.32 8.20
CA GLY A 43 10.25 -19.18 9.66
C GLY A 43 11.13 -18.01 10.11
N ALA A 44 11.20 -16.93 9.32
CA ALA A 44 12.20 -15.88 9.47
C ALA A 44 12.10 -15.07 10.79
N ALA A 45 10.91 -15.00 11.40
CA ALA A 45 10.67 -14.27 12.64
C ALA A 45 9.39 -14.75 13.36
N PRO A 46 9.22 -14.44 14.66
CA PRO A 46 7.96 -14.66 15.37
C PRO A 46 6.80 -13.88 14.72
N GLY A 47 5.61 -14.50 14.68
CA GLY A 47 4.46 -13.99 13.92
C GLY A 47 4.05 -12.55 14.27
N GLY A 48 4.09 -12.16 15.55
CA GLY A 48 3.76 -10.79 15.96
C GLY A 48 4.74 -9.74 15.44
N LEU A 49 6.06 -10.03 15.50
CA LEU A 49 7.09 -9.15 14.97
C LEU A 49 6.99 -9.07 13.44
N LEU A 50 6.80 -10.21 12.78
CA LEU A 50 6.68 -10.28 11.33
C LEU A 50 5.46 -9.49 10.83
N ALA A 51 4.31 -9.60 11.51
CA ALA A 51 3.11 -8.83 11.19
C ALA A 51 3.33 -7.32 11.32
N ALA A 52 4.01 -6.88 12.38
CA ALA A 52 4.34 -5.46 12.57
C ALA A 52 5.26 -4.93 11.46
N LEU A 53 6.30 -5.68 11.09
CA LEU A 53 7.23 -5.31 10.03
C LEU A 53 6.55 -5.27 8.65
N LEU A 54 5.71 -6.26 8.34
CA LEU A 54 4.95 -6.28 7.08
C LEU A 54 3.94 -5.14 7.03
N GLY A 55 3.31 -4.79 8.16
CA GLY A 55 2.43 -3.63 8.25
C GLY A 55 3.16 -2.32 7.96
N LEU A 56 4.35 -2.13 8.53
CA LEU A 56 5.21 -0.98 8.24
C LEU A 56 5.64 -0.95 6.77
N LEU A 57 6.02 -2.10 6.22
CA LEU A 57 6.44 -2.23 4.83
C LEU A 57 5.28 -1.91 3.86
N LEU A 58 4.07 -2.37 4.17
CA LEU A 58 2.86 -2.05 3.41
C LEU A 58 2.57 -0.55 3.43
N MET A 59 2.61 0.07 4.62
CA MET A 59 2.41 1.52 4.77
C MET A 59 3.46 2.32 3.99
N GLY A 60 4.73 1.95 4.11
CA GLY A 60 5.82 2.59 3.38
C GLY A 60 5.68 2.44 1.87
N GLY A 61 5.43 1.23 1.38
CA GLY A 61 5.22 0.95 -0.05
C GLY A 61 4.03 1.72 -0.62
N PHE A 62 2.92 1.76 0.11
CA PHE A 62 1.73 2.52 -0.25
C PHE A 62 2.01 4.03 -0.32
N ALA A 63 2.66 4.59 0.70
CA ALA A 63 3.00 6.02 0.74
C ALA A 63 3.91 6.42 -0.43
N VAL A 64 4.90 5.58 -0.75
CA VAL A 64 5.79 5.78 -1.91
C VAL A 64 5.01 5.73 -3.22
N ALA A 65 4.12 4.75 -3.40
CA ALA A 65 3.30 4.64 -4.59
C ALA A 65 2.40 5.87 -4.79
N LEU A 66 1.79 6.37 -3.70
CA LEU A 66 1.02 7.61 -3.72
C LEU A 66 1.86 8.83 -4.07
N LEU A 67 3.05 8.98 -3.48
CA LEU A 67 3.97 10.08 -3.81
C LEU A 67 4.34 10.09 -5.29
N LEU A 68 4.62 8.90 -5.86
CA LEU A 68 4.94 8.73 -7.27
C LEU A 68 3.77 9.03 -8.21
N ASP A 69 2.53 8.78 -7.76
CA ASP A 69 1.34 9.10 -8.55
C ASP A 69 1.02 10.61 -8.52
N VAL A 70 1.01 11.21 -7.33
CA VAL A 70 0.76 12.66 -7.15
C VAL A 70 1.81 13.49 -7.90
N GLY A 71 3.08 13.11 -7.83
CA GLY A 71 4.19 13.81 -8.51
C GLY A 71 4.12 13.78 -10.05
N ARG A 72 3.29 12.91 -10.64
CA ARG A 72 3.04 12.88 -12.08
C ARG A 72 1.87 13.76 -12.52
N ARG A 73 0.84 13.93 -11.68
CA ARG A 73 -0.31 14.80 -12.01
C ARG A 73 0.01 16.29 -11.95
N GLY A 74 0.97 16.72 -11.12
CA GLY A 74 1.39 18.14 -11.05
C GLY A 74 2.27 18.62 -12.21
N ARG A 75 2.68 17.73 -13.12
CA ARG A 75 3.56 18.03 -14.28
C ARG A 75 2.83 18.03 -15.63
N ARG A 76 1.53 17.77 -15.65
CA ARG A 76 0.67 17.84 -16.84
C ARG A 76 -0.36 18.94 -16.62
#